data_AF-A0A937MYC1-F1
#
_entry.id   AF-A0A937MYC1-F1
#
_cell.length_a   1.000
_cell.length_b   1.000
_cell.length_c   1.000
_cell.angle_alpha   90.00
_cell.angle_beta   90.00
_cell.angle_gamma   90.00
#
_symmetry.space_group_name_H-M   'P 1'
#
loop_
_entity.id
_entity.type
_entity.pdbx_description
1 polymer ?
#
loop_
_entity_poly.entity_id
_entity_poly.type
_entity_poly.pdbx_seq_one_letter_code
_entity_poly.pdbx_strand_id
1 'polypeptide(L)'
;MQSARILVCEKTGSWAAALRRVLSSTQHRVRETRSLAECWRELEQGPASLVALELTRENGEALVRRLLDLSRCFPRARAIVLGRRVLEPFEGLVREAGAAHVLLSPRGVSGAARLIERHMAQAPREQLTFRQSIWSRLPWGNQ
;
A
#
# COMPACT_ATOMS: atom_id res chain seq x y z
N MET A 1 5.08 8.69 15.09
CA MET A 1 4.31 8.07 13.99
C MET A 1 5.26 7.20 13.20
N GLN A 2 4.89 5.95 12.93
CA GLN A 2 5.78 5.03 12.20
C GLN A 2 5.88 5.45 10.72
N SER A 3 6.97 5.07 10.07
CA SER A 3 7.20 5.34 8.65
C SER A 3 6.11 4.75 7.77
N ALA A 4 5.86 5.39 6.62
CA ALA A 4 4.96 4.83 5.60
C ALA A 4 5.40 3.42 5.17
N ARG A 5 4.42 2.59 4.84
CA ARG A 5 4.58 1.20 4.42
C ARG A 5 3.90 0.94 3.10
N ILE A 6 4.20 -0.22 2.53
CA ILE A 6 3.46 -0.78 1.41
C ILE A 6 2.63 -1.93 1.98
N LEU A 7 1.33 -1.72 2.09
CA LEU A 7 0.37 -2.71 2.61
C LEU A 7 -0.30 -3.40 1.42
N VAL A 8 -0.40 -4.72 1.45
CA VAL A 8 -1.09 -5.52 0.41
C VAL A 8 -2.17 -6.34 1.06
N CYS A 9 -3.42 -5.98 0.81
CA CYS A 9 -4.60 -6.70 1.26
C CYS A 9 -5.09 -7.64 0.17
N GLU A 10 -4.74 -8.92 0.27
CA GLU A 10 -5.16 -9.95 -0.68
C GLU A 10 -5.34 -11.31 0.02
N LYS A 11 -6.09 -12.21 -0.62
CA LYS A 11 -6.31 -13.56 -0.10
C LYS A 11 -5.20 -14.55 -0.46
N THR A 12 -4.58 -14.40 -1.63
CA THR A 12 -3.81 -15.49 -2.26
C THR A 12 -2.28 -15.32 -2.21
N GLY A 13 -1.77 -14.14 -1.88
CA GLY A 13 -0.32 -13.85 -1.83
C GLY A 13 0.34 -13.61 -3.20
N SER A 14 -0.41 -13.74 -4.30
CA SER A 14 0.12 -13.62 -5.65
C SER A 14 0.55 -12.18 -5.98
N TRP A 15 -0.18 -11.19 -5.48
CA TRP A 15 0.11 -9.78 -5.71
C TRP A 15 1.27 -9.27 -4.88
N ALA A 16 1.38 -9.69 -3.63
CA ALA A 16 2.47 -9.38 -2.74
C ALA A 16 3.77 -10.00 -3.26
N ALA A 17 3.74 -11.23 -3.77
CA ALA A 17 4.88 -11.83 -4.44
C ALA A 17 5.31 -11.02 -5.69
N ALA A 18 4.35 -10.59 -6.51
CA ALA A 18 4.63 -9.76 -7.68
C ALA A 18 5.22 -8.39 -7.29
N LEU A 19 4.63 -7.72 -6.30
CA LEU A 19 5.10 -6.44 -5.76
C LEU A 19 6.50 -6.56 -5.17
N ARG A 20 6.77 -7.58 -4.35
CA ARG A 20 8.12 -7.83 -3.80
C ARG A 20 9.17 -8.01 -4.88
N ARG A 21 8.84 -8.73 -5.95
CA ARG A 21 9.79 -8.93 -7.06
C ARG A 21 10.17 -7.60 -7.70
N VAL A 22 9.17 -6.77 -7.97
CA VAL A 22 9.36 -5.46 -8.62
C VAL A 22 10.05 -4.45 -7.70
N LEU A 23 9.76 -4.51 -6.40
CA LEU A 23 10.28 -3.58 -5.39
C LEU A 23 11.55 -4.09 -4.70
N SER A 24 12.16 -5.16 -5.19
CA SER A 24 13.31 -5.84 -4.57
C SER A 24 14.54 -4.93 -4.41
N SER A 25 14.67 -3.92 -5.27
CA SER A 25 15.71 -2.88 -5.18
C SER A 25 15.40 -1.76 -4.19
N THR A 26 14.19 -1.72 -3.62
CA THR A 26 13.76 -0.66 -2.68
C THR A 26 13.93 -1.12 -1.24
N GLN A 27 14.20 -0.18 -0.33
CA GLN A 27 14.26 -0.46 1.12
C GLN A 27 12.87 -0.66 1.75
N HIS A 28 11.79 -0.47 0.98
CA HIS A 28 10.43 -0.51 1.48
C HIS A 28 9.91 -1.94 1.55
N ARG A 29 9.64 -2.42 2.78
CA ARG A 29 9.08 -3.76 2.99
C ARG A 29 7.59 -3.80 2.67
N VAL A 30 7.19 -4.82 1.92
CA VAL A 30 5.78 -5.14 1.64
C VAL A 30 5.19 -5.94 2.79
N ARG A 31 4.16 -5.40 3.45
CA ARG A 31 3.40 -6.09 4.50
C ARG A 31 2.09 -6.62 3.93
N GLU A 32 1.89 -7.93 4.07
CA GLU A 32 0.65 -8.59 3.66
C GLU A 32 -0.38 -8.56 4.78
N THR A 33 -1.64 -8.38 4.40
CA THR A 33 -2.82 -8.53 5.26
C THR A 33 -3.86 -9.37 4.52
N ARG A 34 -4.67 -10.13 5.26
CA ARG A 34 -5.67 -11.04 4.67
C ARG A 34 -7.11 -10.50 4.73
N SER A 35 -7.31 -9.32 5.31
CA SER A 35 -8.61 -8.66 5.39
C SER A 35 -8.50 -7.13 5.33
N LEU A 36 -9.57 -6.48 4.87
CA LEU A 36 -9.66 -5.01 4.86
C LEU A 36 -9.55 -4.42 6.27
N ALA A 37 -10.11 -5.10 7.28
CA ALA A 37 -10.04 -4.66 8.67
C ALA A 37 -8.60 -4.69 9.22
N GLU A 38 -7.85 -5.75 8.93
CA GLU A 38 -6.43 -5.83 9.26
C GLU A 38 -5.61 -4.77 8.52
N CYS A 39 -5.88 -4.57 7.22
CA CYS A 39 -5.22 -3.54 6.43
C CYS A 39 -5.43 -2.14 7.02
N TRP A 40 -6.65 -1.83 7.48
CA TRP A 40 -6.96 -0.54 8.11
C TRP A 40 -6.23 -0.34 9.45
N ARG A 41 -6.15 -1.37 10.29
CA ARG A 41 -5.37 -1.29 11.54
C ARG A 41 -3.89 -1.00 11.27
N GLU A 42 -3.32 -1.62 10.24
CA GLU A 42 -1.94 -1.33 9.82
C GLU A 42 -1.78 0.09 9.25
N LEU A 43 -2.80 0.58 8.55
CA LEU A 43 -2.82 1.94 8.01
C LEU A 43 -2.89 2.99 9.12
N GLU A 44 -3.63 2.75 10.20
CA GLU A 44 -3.66 3.63 11.37
C GLU A 44 -2.27 3.82 11.99
N GLN A 45 -1.42 2.79 11.95
CA GLN A 45 -0.04 2.86 12.43
C GLN A 45 0.88 3.67 11.50
N GLY A 46 0.55 3.72 10.21
CA GLY A 46 1.31 4.43 9.18
C GLY A 46 0.38 5.15 8.20
N PRO A 47 -0.20 6.31 8.56
CA PRO A 47 -1.29 6.96 7.81
C PRO A 47 -0.88 7.58 6.46
N ALA A 48 0.41 7.55 6.13
CA ALA A 48 0.94 7.93 4.82
C ALA A 48 1.31 6.70 3.96
N SER A 49 0.88 5.51 4.35
CA SER A 49 1.17 4.27 3.62
C SER A 49 0.50 4.20 2.26
N LEU A 50 1.09 3.40 1.38
CA LEU A 50 0.44 2.96 0.16
C LEU A 50 -0.28 1.64 0.46
N VAL A 51 -1.56 1.55 0.10
CA VAL A 51 -2.37 0.35 0.27
C VAL A 51 -2.71 -0.24 -1.10
N ALA A 52 -2.46 -1.53 -1.28
CA ALA A 52 -2.86 -2.29 -2.45
C ALA A 52 -3.99 -3.23 -2.05
N LEU A 53 -5.20 -3.04 -2.59
CA LEU A 53 -6.42 -3.71 -2.14
C LEU A 53 -6.95 -4.63 -3.24
N GLU A 54 -7.06 -5.92 -2.96
CA GLU A 54 -7.66 -6.89 -3.89
C GLU A 54 -9.18 -6.69 -3.98
N LEU A 55 -9.65 -6.33 -5.17
CA LEU A 55 -11.05 -6.31 -5.57
C LEU A 55 -11.45 -7.69 -6.08
N THR A 56 -12.54 -8.19 -5.51
CA THR A 56 -13.26 -9.39 -5.94
C THR A 56 -14.74 -9.04 -6.12
N ARG A 57 -15.52 -9.94 -6.72
CA ARG A 57 -16.97 -9.70 -6.89
C ARG A 57 -17.69 -9.61 -5.55
N GLU A 58 -17.18 -10.33 -4.55
CA GLU A 58 -17.81 -10.46 -3.23
C GLU A 58 -17.50 -9.27 -2.32
N ASN A 59 -16.44 -8.49 -2.58
CA ASN A 59 -16.00 -7.41 -1.69
C ASN A 59 -16.12 -6.01 -2.28
N GLY A 60 -16.64 -5.85 -3.50
CA GLY A 60 -16.61 -4.58 -4.23
C GLY A 60 -17.24 -3.41 -3.48
N GLU A 61 -18.44 -3.61 -2.93
CA GLU A 61 -19.14 -2.58 -2.14
C GLU A 61 -18.34 -2.17 -0.90
N ALA A 62 -17.81 -3.14 -0.16
CA ALA A 62 -17.01 -2.89 1.03
C ALA A 62 -15.70 -2.16 0.68
N LEU A 63 -15.05 -2.53 -0.43
CA LEU A 63 -13.83 -1.89 -0.90
C LEU A 63 -14.10 -0.44 -1.32
N VAL A 64 -15.19 -0.17 -2.05
CA VAL A 64 -15.57 1.20 -2.46
C VAL A 64 -15.80 2.09 -1.24
N ARG A 65 -16.55 1.63 -0.23
CA ARG A 65 -16.73 2.36 1.03
C ARG A 65 -15.39 2.69 1.69
N ARG A 66 -14.48 1.72 1.72
CA ARG A 66 -13.15 1.90 2.28
C ARG A 66 -12.29 2.88 1.50
N LEU A 67 -12.39 2.94 0.18
CA LEU A 67 -11.68 3.96 -0.61
C LEU A 67 -12.20 5.38 -0.32
N LEU A 68 -13.52 5.53 -0.15
CA LEU A 68 -14.11 6.81 0.26
C LEU A 68 -13.60 7.23 1.66
N ASP A 69 -13.60 6.30 2.62
CA ASP A 69 -13.05 6.54 3.96
C ASP A 69 -11.55 6.89 3.91
N LEU A 70 -10.79 6.26 3.02
CA LEU A 70 -9.35 6.48 2.88
C LEU A 70 -9.05 7.96 2.60
N SER A 71 -9.76 8.54 1.64
CA SER A 71 -9.57 9.94 1.24
C SER A 71 -9.87 10.92 2.38
N ARG A 72 -10.81 10.58 3.26
CA ARG A 72 -11.26 11.41 4.38
C ARG A 72 -10.39 11.26 5.61
N CYS A 73 -10.05 10.03 5.99
CA CYS A 73 -9.37 9.71 7.25
C CYS A 73 -7.85 9.68 7.10
N PHE A 74 -7.35 9.35 5.91
CA PHE A 74 -5.92 9.18 5.64
C PHE A 74 -5.52 9.94 4.35
N PRO A 75 -5.58 11.28 4.33
CA PRO A 75 -5.39 12.07 3.11
C PRO A 75 -4.00 11.91 2.47
N ARG A 76 -3.02 11.41 3.24
CA ARG A 76 -1.65 11.12 2.79
C ARG A 76 -1.46 9.69 2.34
N ALA A 77 -2.44 8.81 2.50
CA ALA A 77 -2.39 7.45 1.97
C ALA A 77 -2.78 7.45 0.49
N ARG A 78 -2.34 6.42 -0.24
CA ARG A 78 -2.75 6.19 -1.63
C ARG A 78 -3.17 4.74 -1.80
N ALA A 79 -4.26 4.53 -2.54
CA ALA A 79 -4.76 3.19 -2.86
C ALA A 79 -4.41 2.78 -4.28
N ILE A 80 -3.93 1.55 -4.44
CA ILE A 80 -3.91 0.81 -5.69
C ILE A 80 -4.94 -0.30 -5.57
N VAL A 81 -5.84 -0.44 -6.53
CA VAL A 81 -6.77 -1.56 -6.57
C VAL A 81 -6.19 -2.67 -7.44
N LEU A 82 -6.21 -3.88 -6.92
CA LEU A 82 -5.71 -5.08 -7.57
C LEU A 82 -6.90 -5.94 -7.96
N GLY A 83 -6.97 -6.44 -9.17
CA GLY A 83 -8.14 -7.20 -9.62
C GLY A 83 -7.80 -8.13 -10.77
N ARG A 84 -8.80 -8.92 -11.18
CA ARG A 84 -8.72 -9.72 -12.41
C ARG A 84 -9.38 -8.97 -13.55
N ARG A 85 -8.97 -9.23 -14.79
CA ARG A 85 -9.55 -8.61 -16.01
C ARG A 85 -11.07 -8.64 -16.08
N VAL A 86 -11.71 -9.68 -15.55
CA VAL A 86 -13.19 -9.77 -15.49
C VAL A 86 -13.85 -8.63 -14.69
N LEU A 87 -13.07 -7.87 -13.92
CA LEU A 87 -13.52 -6.74 -13.12
C LEU A 87 -13.20 -5.38 -13.78
N GLU A 88 -12.73 -5.37 -15.03
CA GLU A 88 -12.53 -4.15 -15.83
C GLU A 88 -13.73 -3.19 -15.82
N PRO A 89 -15.00 -3.65 -15.90
CA PRO A 89 -16.15 -2.76 -15.81
C PRO A 89 -16.24 -1.96 -14.49
N PHE A 90 -15.57 -2.40 -13.42
CA PHE A 90 -15.53 -1.71 -12.13
C PHE A 90 -14.38 -0.71 -12.02
N GLU A 91 -13.49 -0.60 -13.02
CA GLU A 91 -12.33 0.29 -12.97
C GLU A 91 -12.73 1.75 -12.76
N GLY A 92 -13.72 2.24 -13.51
CA GLY A 92 -14.23 3.60 -13.36
C GLY A 92 -14.72 3.88 -11.94
N LEU A 93 -15.55 2.98 -11.41
CA LEU A 93 -16.11 3.09 -10.07
C LEU A 93 -15.04 3.17 -8.98
N VAL A 94 -14.02 2.30 -9.01
CA VAL A 94 -12.98 2.32 -7.96
C VAL A 94 -12.06 3.53 -8.09
N ARG A 95 -11.83 4.05 -9.30
CA ARG A 95 -11.08 5.29 -9.51
C ARG A 95 -11.85 6.49 -8.95
N GLU A 96 -13.14 6.59 -9.24
CA GLU A 96 -14.02 7.63 -8.67
C GLU A 96 -14.06 7.56 -7.15
N ALA A 97 -14.01 6.36 -6.58
CA ALA A 97 -13.97 6.15 -5.13
C ALA A 97 -12.62 6.56 -4.49
N GLY A 98 -11.58 6.85 -5.28
CA GLY A 98 -10.29 7.33 -4.79
C GLY A 98 -9.09 6.40 -5.01
N ALA A 99 -9.23 5.34 -5.82
CA ALA A 99 -8.08 4.54 -6.24
C ALA A 99 -7.16 5.37 -7.14
N ALA A 100 -5.89 5.51 -6.75
CA ALA A 100 -4.87 6.21 -7.53
C ALA A 100 -4.43 5.41 -8.77
N HIS A 101 -4.53 4.08 -8.71
CA HIS A 101 -4.19 3.19 -9.81
C HIS A 101 -4.98 1.87 -9.71
N VAL A 102 -5.22 1.22 -10.85
CA VAL A 102 -5.91 -0.07 -10.93
C VAL A 102 -5.05 -1.04 -11.73
N LEU A 103 -4.81 -2.23 -11.18
CA LEU A 103 -4.04 -3.30 -11.79
C LEU A 103 -4.93 -4.53 -11.97
N LEU A 104 -5.26 -4.86 -13.22
CA LEU A 104 -6.10 -6.02 -13.55
C LEU A 104 -5.29 -7.30 -13.89
N SER A 105 -3.96 -7.22 -13.76
CA SER A 105 -3.03 -8.34 -13.94
C SER A 105 -1.75 -8.15 -13.12
N PRO A 106 -1.23 -9.20 -12.45
CA PRO A 106 0.06 -9.15 -11.75
C PRO A 106 1.24 -8.78 -12.66
N ARG A 107 1.14 -9.00 -13.97
CA ARG A 107 2.16 -8.60 -14.95
C ARG A 107 2.24 -7.08 -15.11
N GLY A 108 1.18 -6.35 -14.77
CA GLY A 108 1.12 -4.89 -14.83
C GLY A 108 1.80 -4.20 -13.65
N VAL A 109 2.21 -4.94 -12.61
CA VAL A 109 2.79 -4.37 -11.37
C VAL A 109 4.04 -3.54 -11.66
N SER A 110 4.83 -3.87 -12.68
CA SER A 110 5.99 -3.08 -13.08
C SER A 110 5.63 -1.65 -13.48
N GLY A 111 4.43 -1.44 -14.06
CA GLY A 111 3.93 -0.10 -14.37
C GLY A 111 3.58 0.72 -13.12
N ALA A 112 3.23 0.07 -12.01
CA ALA A 112 2.93 0.73 -10.75
C ALA A 112 4.19 1.04 -9.91
N ALA A 113 5.35 0.45 -10.23
CA ALA A 113 6.59 0.61 -9.46
C ALA A 113 6.96 2.08 -9.24
N ARG A 114 6.98 2.88 -10.32
CA ARG A 114 7.32 4.31 -10.26
C ARG A 114 6.34 5.12 -9.41
N LEU A 115 5.05 4.75 -9.43
CA LEU A 115 4.04 5.40 -8.60
C LEU A 115 4.29 5.09 -7.13
N ILE A 116 4.57 3.82 -6.82
CA ILE A 116 4.88 3.37 -5.47
C ILE A 116 6.14 4.07 -4.95
N GLU A 117 7.24 4.02 -5.70
CA GLU A 117 8.50 4.67 -5.34
C GLU A 117 8.32 6.18 -5.10
N ARG A 118 7.60 6.86 -5.99
CA ARG A 118 7.33 8.30 -5.85
C ARG A 118 6.53 8.59 -4.59
N HIS A 119 5.49 7.80 -4.30
CA HIS A 119 4.69 7.94 -3.10
C HIS A 119 5.55 7.75 -1.84
N MET A 120 6.35 6.67 -1.81
CA MET A 120 7.19 6.36 -0.67
C MET A 120 8.30 7.39 -0.45
N ALA A 121 8.83 7.99 -1.52
CA ALA A 121 9.81 9.08 -1.43
C ALA A 121 9.21 10.38 -0.86
N GLN A 122 7.91 10.62 -1.09
CA GLN A 122 7.19 11.81 -0.59
C GLN A 122 6.55 11.60 0.78
N ALA A 123 6.47 10.36 1.25
CA ALA A 123 5.92 10.05 2.55
C ALA A 123 6.82 10.61 3.68
N PRO A 124 6.23 11.08 4.80
CA PRO A 124 7.01 11.45 5.98
C PRO A 124 7.91 10.30 6.39
N ARG A 125 9.20 10.57 6.48
CA ARG A 125 10.14 9.67 7.16
C ARG A 125 9.82 9.68 8.64
N GLU A 126 10.06 8.56 9.33
CA GLU A 126 10.08 8.57 10.79
C GLU A 126 10.99 9.69 11.25
N GLN A 127 10.42 10.64 11.99
CA GLN A 127 11.23 11.49 12.84
C GLN A 127 11.74 10.60 13.96
N LEU A 128 12.91 9.99 13.74
CA LEU A 128 13.67 9.39 14.83
C LEU A 128 13.83 10.49 15.88
N THR A 129 13.48 10.19 17.13
CA THR A 129 13.82 11.09 18.23
C THR A 129 15.32 11.35 18.20
N PHE A 130 15.78 12.53 18.65
CA PHE A 130 17.21 12.89 18.63
C PHE A 130 18.10 11.76 19.14
N ARG A 131 17.68 11.10 20.24
CA ARG A 131 18.31 9.91 20.81
C ARG A 131 18.40 8.75 19.80
N GLN A 132 17.30 8.34 19.19
CA GLN A 132 17.29 7.27 18.17
C GLN A 132 18.12 7.63 16.93
N SER A 133 18.16 8.91 16.55
CA SER A 133 18.99 9.37 15.43
C SER A 133 20.48 9.21 15.74
N ILE A 134 20.90 9.49 16.97
CA ILE A 134 22.27 9.28 17.44
C ILE A 134 22.59 7.78 17.45
N TRP A 135 21.73 6.95 18.04
CA TRP A 135 21.95 5.50 18.10
C TRP A 135 22.03 4.84 16.72
N SER A 136 21.24 5.30 15.74
CA SER A 136 21.27 4.78 14.36
C SER A 136 22.53 5.15 13.56
N ARG A 137 23.30 6.14 14.03
CA ARG A 137 24.52 6.64 13.37
C ARG A 137 25.81 6.15 14.04
N LEU A 138 25.69 5.44 15.16
CA LEU A 138 26.84 4.88 15.86
C LEU A 138 27.25 3.54 15.21
N PRO A 139 28.55 3.31 14.95
CA PRO A 139 29.04 2.19 14.16
C PRO A 139 28.90 0.79 14.80
N TRP A 140 28.21 0.67 15.94
CA TRP A 140 28.20 -0.54 16.78
C TRP A 140 26.82 -1.20 16.89
N GLY A 141 25.81 -0.74 16.13
CA GLY A 141 24.41 -1.16 16.28
C GLY A 141 24.00 -2.53 15.72
N ASN A 142 24.94 -3.34 15.21
CA ASN A 142 24.67 -4.70 14.75
C ASN A 142 25.53 -5.71 15.53
N GLN A 143 25.02 -6.18 16.67
CA GLN A 143 25.30 -7.53 17.18
C GLN A 143 23.97 -8.18 17.53
#